data_AF-A0A417HJF4-F1
#
_entry.id   AF-A0A417HJF4-F1
#
_cell.length_a   1.000
_cell.length_b   1.000
_cell.length_c   1.000
_cell.angle_alpha   90.00
_cell.angle_beta   90.00
_cell.angle_gamma   90.00
#
_symmetry.space_group_name_H-M   'P 1'
#
loop_
_entity.id
_entity.type
_entity.pdbx_description
1 polymer ?
#
loop_
_entity_poly.entity_id
_entity_poly.type
_entity_poly.pdbx_seq_one_letter_code
_entity_poly.pdbx_strand_id
1 'polypeptide(L)'
;MPPHPYCAAAPGNSTQAGCMNQGKESMAVRTPDRWWQQDRSVPTPEDGEYYLVNASCYERDADKGERLGKIPLAPEDTEAVTQFLQSLKPTWEDGDNPAAVPFGQSDGIWLETGDGRYLVTLFSQDTSPNPRCLIIQGEGEDARRWMCQAPDADAFRQMRQLIKDYPGAVQWHFEHGEYIEA
;
A
#
# COMPACT_ATOMS: atom_id res chain seq x y z
N MET A 1 -34.07 -16.30 -50.34
CA MET A 1 -34.79 -17.02 -49.27
C MET A 1 -34.44 -18.49 -49.39
N PRO A 2 -33.42 -18.97 -48.67
CA PRO A 2 -33.09 -20.38 -48.70
C PRO A 2 -34.02 -21.17 -47.76
N PRO A 3 -34.23 -22.46 -48.03
CA PRO A 3 -35.40 -23.22 -47.60
C PRO A 3 -35.09 -24.10 -46.38
N HIS A 4 -36.13 -24.36 -45.57
CA HIS A 4 -36.15 -25.46 -44.61
C HIS A 4 -36.20 -26.81 -45.36
N PRO A 5 -35.62 -27.90 -44.82
CA PRO A 5 -36.52 -28.91 -44.26
C PRO A 5 -35.95 -29.81 -43.13
N TYR A 6 -36.88 -30.24 -42.26
CA TYR A 6 -37.06 -31.58 -41.67
C TYR A 6 -35.90 -32.29 -40.93
N CYS A 7 -36.08 -32.44 -39.62
CA CYS A 7 -35.54 -33.56 -38.87
C CYS A 7 -36.35 -34.83 -39.17
N ALA A 8 -35.77 -35.76 -39.94
CA ALA A 8 -36.15 -37.17 -39.93
C ALA A 8 -34.96 -38.03 -40.36
N ALA A 9 -34.53 -38.95 -39.50
CA ALA A 9 -34.28 -40.36 -39.84
C ALA A 9 -33.69 -41.11 -38.63
N ALA A 10 -34.10 -42.37 -38.53
CA ALA A 10 -33.79 -43.36 -37.51
C ALA A 10 -32.30 -43.86 -37.58
N PRO A 11 -31.88 -44.82 -36.73
CA PRO A 11 -30.49 -45.01 -36.31
C PRO A 11 -29.63 -45.81 -37.30
N GLY A 12 -28.31 -45.61 -37.25
CA GLY A 12 -27.34 -46.53 -37.85
C GLY A 12 -25.95 -45.97 -38.15
N ASN A 13 -25.06 -46.08 -37.17
CA ASN A 13 -23.60 -46.23 -37.22
C ASN A 13 -22.65 -45.19 -37.88
N SER A 14 -21.99 -44.47 -36.95
CA SER A 14 -20.55 -44.18 -36.83
C SER A 14 -19.85 -43.37 -37.94
N THR A 15 -19.75 -42.06 -37.71
CA THR A 15 -18.82 -41.13 -38.39
C THR A 15 -17.89 -40.52 -37.35
N GLN A 16 -16.59 -40.42 -37.64
CA GLN A 16 -15.94 -39.12 -37.48
C GLN A 16 -14.76 -38.97 -38.45
N ALA A 17 -15.07 -38.36 -39.59
CA ALA A 17 -14.12 -37.70 -40.46
C ALA A 17 -13.76 -36.32 -39.86
N GLY A 18 -12.49 -35.94 -39.98
CA GLY A 18 -11.96 -34.69 -39.44
C GLY A 18 -12.31 -33.45 -40.27
N CYS A 19 -12.25 -32.30 -39.60
CA CYS A 19 -12.11 -30.98 -40.21
C CYS A 19 -11.09 -30.18 -39.38
N MET A 20 -10.06 -29.65 -40.06
CA MET A 20 -9.13 -28.66 -39.52
C MET A 20 -9.89 -27.42 -39.06
N ASN A 21 -9.47 -26.80 -37.95
CA ASN A 21 -9.89 -25.44 -37.61
C ASN A 21 -8.72 -24.58 -37.14
N GLN A 22 -8.82 -23.34 -37.62
CA GLN A 22 -7.90 -22.21 -37.57
C GLN A 22 -7.51 -21.80 -36.16
N GLY A 23 -6.40 -21.05 -36.08
CA GLY A 23 -5.81 -20.51 -34.87
C GLY A 23 -6.84 -19.89 -33.93
N LYS A 24 -6.88 -20.41 -32.70
CA LYS A 24 -7.31 -19.66 -31.53
C LYS A 24 -6.03 -19.15 -30.88
N GLU A 25 -5.70 -17.88 -31.13
CA GLU A 25 -5.00 -17.12 -30.11
C GLU A 25 -5.78 -17.32 -28.81
N SER A 26 -5.13 -17.96 -27.84
CA SER A 26 -5.63 -18.04 -26.49
C SER A 26 -5.76 -16.60 -25.99
N MET A 27 -6.97 -16.05 -26.10
CA MET A 27 -7.41 -14.96 -25.23
C MET A 27 -7.31 -15.54 -23.82
N ALA A 28 -6.15 -15.33 -23.20
CA ALA A 28 -6.01 -15.44 -21.77
C ALA A 28 -7.08 -14.51 -21.21
N VAL A 29 -8.14 -15.11 -20.68
CA VAL A 29 -9.04 -14.44 -19.76
C VAL A 29 -8.10 -13.82 -18.74
N ARG A 30 -7.94 -12.49 -18.76
CA ARG A 30 -7.31 -11.76 -17.67
C ARG A 30 -8.17 -12.08 -16.46
N THR A 31 -7.76 -13.07 -15.69
CA THR A 31 -8.26 -13.29 -14.34
C THR A 31 -8.13 -11.93 -13.65
N PRO A 32 -9.20 -11.37 -13.07
CA PRO A 32 -9.06 -10.13 -12.32
C PRO A 32 -7.98 -10.38 -11.28
N ASP A 33 -6.90 -9.59 -11.35
CA ASP A 33 -5.79 -9.70 -10.42
C ASP A 33 -6.38 -9.75 -9.02
N ARG A 34 -6.22 -10.90 -8.37
CA ARG A 34 -6.65 -11.09 -7.00
C ARG A 34 -5.74 -10.19 -6.18
N TRP A 35 -6.16 -8.95 -5.94
CA TRP A 35 -5.40 -7.95 -5.19
C TRP A 35 -5.00 -8.43 -3.78
N TRP A 36 -5.64 -9.49 -3.27
CA TRP A 36 -5.27 -10.21 -2.04
C TRP A 36 -4.12 -11.22 -2.17
N GLN A 37 -3.64 -11.49 -3.39
CA GLN A 37 -2.51 -12.36 -3.70
C GLN A 37 -1.23 -11.58 -4.08
N GLN A 38 -1.29 -10.25 -4.12
CA GLN A 38 -0.11 -9.39 -4.35
C GLN A 38 0.75 -9.33 -3.08
N ASP A 39 2.07 -9.24 -3.25
CA ASP A 39 2.97 -8.93 -2.15
C ASP A 39 2.62 -7.54 -1.59
N ARG A 40 2.37 -7.47 -0.29
CA ARG A 40 1.98 -6.25 0.45
C ARG A 40 3.09 -5.76 1.36
N SER A 41 4.29 -6.29 1.19
CA SER A 41 5.47 -5.75 1.82
C SER A 41 5.72 -4.33 1.32
N VAL A 42 6.28 -3.48 2.17
CA VAL A 42 6.72 -2.15 1.74
C VAL A 42 7.98 -2.36 0.89
N PRO A 43 7.99 -1.97 -0.39
CA PRO A 43 9.19 -2.07 -1.20
C PRO A 43 10.26 -1.18 -0.57
N THR A 44 11.53 -1.57 -0.59
CA THR A 44 12.63 -0.77 -0.03
C THR A 44 13.75 -0.68 -1.05
N PRO A 45 13.50 -0.01 -2.20
CA PRO A 45 14.47 0.07 -3.27
C PRO A 45 15.66 0.96 -2.87
N GLU A 46 16.83 0.70 -3.46
CA GLU A 46 18.07 1.45 -3.15
C GLU A 46 17.97 2.95 -3.50
N ASP A 47 17.11 3.32 -4.46
CA ASP A 47 16.85 4.69 -4.90
C ASP A 47 15.58 5.30 -4.28
N GLY A 48 14.99 4.65 -3.27
CA GLY A 48 13.83 5.17 -2.56
C GLY A 48 14.17 6.38 -1.69
N GLU A 49 13.26 7.35 -1.63
CA GLU A 49 13.37 8.52 -0.74
C GLU A 49 12.59 8.27 0.55
N TYR A 50 13.29 8.33 1.69
CA TYR A 50 12.73 8.02 2.99
C TYR A 50 12.52 9.29 3.80
N TYR A 51 11.36 9.39 4.43
CA TYR A 51 11.02 10.48 5.33
C TYR A 51 10.36 9.96 6.60
N LEU A 52 10.53 10.72 7.67
CA LEU A 52 9.86 10.49 8.95
C LEU A 52 8.71 11.48 9.11
N VAL A 53 7.62 11.02 9.70
CA VAL A 53 6.44 11.83 10.02
C VAL A 53 6.18 11.69 11.52
N ASN A 54 6.12 12.82 12.22
CA ASN A 54 5.85 12.86 13.66
C ASN A 54 4.97 14.07 14.00
N ALA A 55 4.74 14.33 15.29
CA ALA A 55 3.90 15.45 15.73
C ALA A 55 4.37 16.82 15.22
N SER A 56 5.68 17.02 14.98
CA SER A 56 6.24 18.27 14.44
C SER A 56 5.92 18.46 12.96
N CYS A 57 5.52 17.41 12.25
CA CYS A 57 5.13 17.43 10.84
C CYS A 57 3.68 17.87 10.63
N TYR A 58 2.98 18.30 11.68
CA TYR A 58 1.59 18.70 11.61
C TYR A 58 1.44 20.13 12.14
N GLU A 59 0.98 21.03 11.27
CA GLU A 59 0.64 22.39 11.66
C GLU A 59 -0.82 22.66 11.29
N ARG A 60 -1.61 23.12 12.27
CA ARG A 60 -2.98 23.58 12.05
C ARG A 60 -3.10 25.01 12.56
N ASP A 61 -3.39 25.92 11.64
CA ASP A 61 -3.67 27.32 11.92
C ASP A 61 -5.17 27.59 11.69
N ALA A 62 -5.78 28.37 12.58
CA ALA A 62 -7.22 28.62 12.55
C ALA A 62 -7.67 29.41 11.31
N ASP A 63 -6.78 30.24 10.75
CA ASP A 63 -7.07 31.14 9.64
C ASP A 63 -6.50 30.62 8.31
N LYS A 64 -5.40 29.86 8.37
CA LYS A 64 -4.65 29.38 7.19
C LYS A 64 -4.85 27.91 6.87
N GLY A 65 -5.54 27.16 7.72
CA GLY A 65 -5.85 25.75 7.49
C GLY A 65 -4.77 24.79 8.00
N GLU A 66 -4.69 23.62 7.39
CA GLU A 66 -3.83 22.51 7.82
C GLU A 66 -2.66 22.31 6.83
N ARG A 67 -1.43 22.21 7.35
CA ARG A 67 -0.25 21.88 6.56
C ARG A 67 0.42 20.63 7.11
N LEU A 68 0.84 19.78 6.18
CA LEU A 68 1.54 18.54 6.46
C LEU A 68 3.01 18.68 6.07
N GLY A 69 3.84 18.06 6.87
CA GLY A 69 5.28 18.04 6.70
C GLY A 69 5.80 16.61 6.65
N LYS A 70 7.06 16.49 6.26
CA LYS A 70 7.84 15.26 6.33
C LYS A 70 9.30 15.63 6.61
N ILE A 71 10.01 14.81 7.37
CA ILE A 71 11.41 15.05 7.72
C ILE A 71 12.28 14.11 6.88
N PRO A 72 13.15 14.62 5.99
CA PRO A 72 14.04 13.76 5.22
C PRO A 72 14.94 12.92 6.13
N LEU A 73 15.03 11.64 5.83
CA LEU A 73 15.92 10.73 6.51
C LEU A 73 17.33 10.85 5.92
N ALA A 74 18.35 10.94 6.77
CA ALA A 74 19.73 10.94 6.32
C ALA A 74 20.14 9.54 5.78
N PRO A 75 21.06 9.47 4.80
CA PRO A 75 21.50 8.20 4.23
C PRO A 75 22.00 7.19 5.28
N GLU A 76 22.71 7.65 6.30
CA GLU A 76 23.24 6.83 7.39
C GLU A 76 22.16 6.16 8.25
N ASP A 77 20.96 6.74 8.34
CA ASP A 77 19.84 6.19 9.13
C ASP A 77 18.89 5.33 8.27
N THR A 78 19.05 5.38 6.95
CA THR A 78 18.18 4.68 5.98
C THR A 78 18.26 3.17 6.12
N GLU A 79 19.44 2.62 6.49
CA GLU A 79 19.61 1.19 6.70
C GLU A 79 18.71 0.67 7.83
N ALA A 80 18.70 1.36 8.98
CA ALA A 80 17.90 0.96 10.13
C ALA A 80 16.40 1.01 9.84
N VAL A 81 15.95 2.06 9.14
CA VAL A 81 14.56 2.19 8.70
C VAL A 81 14.18 1.11 7.69
N THR A 82 15.04 0.84 6.73
CA THR A 82 14.82 -0.21 5.72
C THR A 82 14.72 -1.60 6.35
N GLN A 83 15.65 -1.95 7.24
CA GLN A 83 15.61 -3.23 7.96
C GLN A 83 14.32 -3.38 8.77
N PHE A 84 13.87 -2.31 9.43
CA PHE A 84 12.60 -2.31 10.14
C PHE A 84 11.42 -2.54 9.19
N LEU A 85 11.33 -1.80 8.08
CA LEU A 85 10.25 -1.95 7.09
C LEU A 85 10.19 -3.37 6.52
N GLN A 86 11.34 -3.96 6.20
CA GLN A 86 11.46 -5.34 5.71
C GLN A 86 11.09 -6.39 6.76
N SER A 87 11.20 -6.06 8.04
CA SER A 87 10.82 -6.96 9.14
C SER A 87 9.32 -6.97 9.44
N LEU A 88 8.57 -5.99 8.91
CA LEU A 88 7.13 -5.90 9.12
C LEU A 88 6.43 -7.08 8.47
N LYS A 89 5.51 -7.69 9.21
CA LYS A 89 4.68 -8.79 8.70
C LYS A 89 3.31 -8.23 8.33
N PRO A 90 2.95 -8.15 7.03
CA PRO A 90 1.60 -7.76 6.64
C PRO A 90 0.60 -8.75 7.23
N THR A 91 -0.42 -8.24 7.91
CA THR A 91 -1.47 -9.05 8.52
C THR A 91 -2.81 -8.83 7.82
N TRP A 92 -3.59 -9.91 7.77
CA TRP A 92 -4.96 -9.89 7.27
C TRP A 92 -5.84 -10.50 8.36
N GLU A 93 -6.51 -9.67 9.14
CA GLU A 93 -7.72 -10.12 9.82
C GLU A 93 -8.90 -9.49 9.10
N ASP A 94 -9.76 -10.33 8.52
CA ASP A 94 -11.12 -9.92 8.13
C ASP A 94 -11.81 -9.36 9.40
N GLY A 95 -11.90 -8.04 9.51
CA GLY A 95 -12.45 -7.35 10.68
C GLY A 95 -11.51 -6.32 11.32
N ASP A 96 -10.22 -6.35 10.98
CA ASP A 96 -9.39 -5.16 11.17
C ASP A 96 -9.92 -4.11 10.21
N ASN A 97 -10.53 -3.07 10.76
CA ASN A 97 -10.95 -1.93 9.98
C ASN A 97 -9.77 -0.94 9.91
N PRO A 98 -8.96 -0.92 8.84
CA PRO A 98 -7.90 0.09 8.69
C PRO A 98 -8.47 1.52 8.67
N ALA A 99 -9.79 1.70 8.45
CA ALA A 99 -10.46 2.99 8.57
C ALA A 99 -10.82 3.37 10.02
N ALA A 100 -10.68 2.45 10.99
CA ALA A 100 -10.87 2.72 12.42
C ALA A 100 -9.57 3.16 13.12
N VAL A 101 -8.43 3.09 12.44
CA VAL A 101 -7.17 3.66 12.94
C VAL A 101 -7.29 5.19 12.79
N PRO A 102 -7.21 5.97 13.88
CA PRO A 102 -7.32 7.41 13.79
C PRO A 102 -6.20 7.98 12.92
N PHE A 103 -6.58 8.76 11.92
CA PHE A 103 -5.66 9.59 11.14
C PHE A 103 -5.36 10.86 11.93
N GLY A 104 -4.09 11.06 12.32
CA GLY A 104 -3.62 12.26 13.02
C GLY A 104 -2.66 11.93 14.17
N GLN A 105 -1.59 12.74 14.31
CA GLN A 105 -0.56 12.63 15.37
C GLN A 105 0.02 11.23 15.56
N SER A 106 0.35 10.54 14.48
CA SER A 106 0.97 9.23 14.56
C SER A 106 2.40 9.27 14.02
N ASP A 107 3.31 8.62 14.74
CA ASP A 107 4.68 8.41 14.28
C ASP A 107 4.64 7.51 13.04
N GLY A 108 5.32 7.89 11.97
CA GLY A 108 5.28 7.14 10.73
C GLY A 108 6.50 7.32 9.85
N ILE A 109 6.58 6.45 8.85
CA ILE A 109 7.62 6.42 7.83
C ILE A 109 6.91 6.62 6.50
N TRP A 110 7.34 7.62 5.75
CA TRP A 110 6.91 7.87 4.39
C TRP A 110 8.03 7.44 3.46
N LEU A 111 7.71 6.58 2.49
CA LEU A 111 8.61 6.16 1.44
C LEU A 111 8.06 6.60 0.07
N GLU A 112 8.89 7.26 -0.71
CA GLU A 112 8.61 7.61 -2.10
C GLU A 112 9.50 6.76 -3.01
N THR A 113 8.87 6.08 -3.98
CA THR A 113 9.53 5.20 -4.95
C THR A 113 9.05 5.56 -6.35
N GLY A 114 9.74 5.07 -7.38
CA GLY A 114 9.27 5.18 -8.77
C GLY A 114 7.88 4.57 -9.01
N ASP A 115 7.47 3.61 -8.18
CA ASP A 115 6.18 2.91 -8.27
C ASP A 115 5.07 3.56 -7.41
N GLY A 116 5.39 4.65 -6.70
CA GLY A 116 4.45 5.42 -5.89
C GLY A 116 4.88 5.59 -4.43
N ARG A 117 3.95 6.09 -3.62
CA ARG A 117 4.18 6.40 -2.20
C ARG A 117 3.63 5.34 -1.26
N TYR A 118 4.32 5.14 -0.14
CA TYR A 118 3.89 4.34 0.99
C TYR A 118 3.96 5.16 2.27
N LEU A 119 2.92 5.11 3.09
CA LEU A 119 2.91 5.64 4.44
C LEU A 119 2.71 4.49 5.43
N VAL A 120 3.67 4.31 6.32
CA VAL A 120 3.63 3.33 7.39
C VAL A 120 3.40 4.05 8.71
N THR A 121 2.23 3.86 9.30
CA THR A 121 1.84 4.50 10.56
C THR A 121 1.97 3.53 11.73
N LEU A 122 2.70 3.94 12.77
CA LEU A 122 2.93 3.17 13.99
C LEU A 122 1.92 3.58 15.07
N PHE A 123 0.79 2.88 15.16
CA PHE A 123 -0.35 3.32 15.99
C PHE A 123 -0.54 2.54 17.31
N SER A 124 0.18 1.43 17.53
CA SER A 124 0.11 0.71 18.80
C SER A 124 0.84 1.41 19.94
N GLN A 125 0.40 1.17 21.18
CA GLN A 125 1.12 1.63 22.37
C GLN A 125 2.46 0.88 22.53
N ASP A 126 3.47 1.56 23.09
CA ASP A 126 4.84 1.03 23.26
C ASP A 126 4.93 -0.18 24.21
N THR A 127 3.85 -0.44 24.96
CA THR A 127 3.68 -1.57 25.88
C THR A 127 2.88 -2.72 25.27
N SER A 128 2.41 -2.61 24.02
CA SER A 128 1.67 -3.67 23.36
C SER A 128 2.57 -4.90 23.15
N PRO A 129 2.12 -6.12 23.56
CA PRO A 129 2.88 -7.34 23.29
C PRO A 129 2.95 -7.67 21.79
N ASN A 130 2.00 -7.14 21.00
CA ASN A 130 1.96 -7.29 19.55
C ASN A 130 1.78 -5.89 18.93
N PRO A 131 2.86 -5.13 18.73
CA PRO A 131 2.77 -3.81 18.13
C PRO A 131 2.32 -3.90 16.67
N ARG A 132 1.38 -3.04 16.32
CA ARG A 132 0.71 -3.01 15.02
C ARG A 132 0.97 -1.69 14.32
N CYS A 133 0.97 -1.78 13.00
CA CYS A 133 1.14 -0.67 12.08
C CYS A 133 0.10 -0.73 10.97
N LEU A 134 -0.15 0.42 10.35
CA LEU A 134 -1.02 0.56 9.18
C LEU A 134 -0.12 0.95 8.01
N ILE A 135 -0.25 0.25 6.88
CA ILE A 135 0.42 0.61 5.64
C ILE A 135 -0.63 1.15 4.68
N ILE A 136 -0.33 2.29 4.08
CA ILE A 136 -1.12 2.94 3.05
C ILE A 136 -0.25 3.07 1.81
N GLN A 137 -0.75 2.61 0.67
CA GLN A 137 -0.11 2.77 -0.64
C GLN A 137 -0.95 3.71 -1.50
N GLY A 138 -0.31 4.77 -2.01
CA GLY A 138 -0.95 5.80 -2.85
C GLY A 138 -1.57 6.96 -2.06
N GLU A 139 -2.37 7.77 -2.77
CA GLU A 139 -3.03 8.97 -2.25
C GLU A 139 -4.54 8.94 -2.55
N GLY A 140 -5.32 9.73 -1.82
CA GLY A 140 -6.73 9.97 -2.14
C GLY A 140 -7.64 8.73 -2.03
N GLU A 141 -8.67 8.70 -2.87
CA GLU A 141 -9.73 7.69 -2.84
C GLU A 141 -9.26 6.28 -3.27
N ASP A 142 -8.21 6.20 -4.09
CA ASP A 142 -7.65 4.93 -4.60
C ASP A 142 -6.58 4.33 -3.65
N ALA A 143 -6.32 4.98 -2.52
CA ALA A 143 -5.31 4.54 -1.56
C ALA A 143 -5.64 3.16 -1.00
N ARG A 144 -4.71 2.22 -1.16
CA ARG A 144 -4.83 0.85 -0.63
C ARG A 144 -4.30 0.82 0.79
N ARG A 145 -4.98 0.07 1.67
CA ARG A 145 -4.64 0.00 3.10
C ARG A 145 -4.60 -1.42 3.60
N TRP A 146 -3.61 -1.74 4.43
CA TRP A 146 -3.53 -3.01 5.12
C TRP A 146 -2.76 -2.88 6.43
N MET A 147 -2.99 -3.83 7.34
CA MET A 147 -2.34 -3.85 8.63
C MET A 147 -1.00 -4.58 8.55
N CYS A 148 -0.11 -4.27 9.48
CA CYS A 148 1.12 -5.01 9.70
C CYS A 148 1.39 -5.19 11.19
N GLN A 149 2.25 -6.15 11.50
CA GLN A 149 2.78 -6.39 12.83
C GLN A 149 4.30 -6.20 12.80
N ALA A 150 4.82 -5.52 13.82
CA ALA A 150 6.26 -5.45 14.04
C ALA A 150 6.82 -6.82 14.46
N PRO A 151 8.11 -7.12 14.21
CA PRO A 151 8.71 -8.39 14.59
C PRO A 151 8.69 -8.62 16.11
N ASP A 152 8.90 -7.56 16.88
CA ASP A 152 8.86 -7.53 18.34
C ASP A 152 8.63 -6.10 18.86
N ALA A 153 8.39 -5.98 20.17
CA ALA A 153 8.11 -4.71 20.84
C ALA A 153 9.32 -3.77 20.96
N ASP A 154 10.54 -4.30 20.98
CA ASP A 154 11.75 -3.50 21.15
C ASP A 154 12.12 -2.79 19.84
N ALA A 155 12.08 -3.51 18.71
CA ALA A 155 12.25 -2.93 17.39
C ALA A 155 11.21 -1.82 17.10
N PHE A 156 9.95 -2.06 17.47
CA PHE A 156 8.89 -1.05 17.35
C PHE A 156 9.17 0.20 18.20
N ARG A 157 9.59 0.02 19.46
CA ARG A 157 9.91 1.14 20.36
C ARG A 157 11.12 1.93 19.87
N GLN A 158 12.18 1.24 19.42
CA GLN A 158 13.36 1.87 18.85
C GLN A 158 12.99 2.71 17.62
N MET A 159 12.17 2.18 16.72
CA MET A 159 11.73 2.92 15.54
C MET A 159 10.88 4.15 15.91
N ARG A 160 9.93 4.01 16.85
CA ARG A 160 9.15 5.16 17.32
C ARG A 160 10.02 6.21 18.00
N GLN A 161 11.04 5.81 18.76
CA GLN A 161 11.95 6.75 19.40
C GLN A 161 12.78 7.49 18.35
N LEU A 162 13.30 6.77 17.34
CA LEU A 162 13.99 7.38 16.20
C LEU A 162 13.11 8.45 15.53
N ILE A 163 11.85 8.12 15.23
CA ILE A 163 10.91 9.06 14.59
C ILE A 163 10.65 10.31 15.44
N LYS A 164 10.51 10.15 16.76
CA LYS A 164 10.20 11.26 17.67
C LYS A 164 11.39 12.20 17.87
N ASP A 165 12.58 11.63 18.02
CA ASP A 165 13.78 12.38 18.40
C ASP A 165 14.62 12.82 17.20
N TYR A 166 14.20 12.50 15.98
CA TYR A 166 14.99 12.75 14.79
C TYR A 166 15.30 14.25 14.64
N PRO A 167 16.58 14.66 14.50
CA PRO A 167 16.96 16.07 14.50
C PRO A 167 16.72 16.79 13.16
N GLY A 168 16.11 16.12 12.18
CA GLY A 168 15.91 16.65 10.84
C GLY A 168 14.89 17.80 10.79
N ALA A 169 15.08 18.70 9.81
CA ALA A 169 14.15 19.80 9.57
C ALA A 169 12.90 19.32 8.82
N VAL A 170 11.74 19.86 9.19
CA VAL A 170 10.47 19.57 8.51
C VAL A 170 10.47 20.21 7.13
N GLN A 171 10.32 19.39 6.09
CA GLN A 171 9.94 19.81 4.75
C GLN A 171 8.43 19.83 4.62
N TRP A 172 7.89 20.99 4.28
CA TRP A 172 6.45 21.19 4.25
C TRP A 172 5.89 21.06 2.84
N HIS A 173 4.70 20.47 2.74
CA HIS A 173 3.97 20.32 1.49
C HIS A 173 2.47 20.58 1.71
N PHE A 174 1.79 21.02 0.66
CA PHE A 174 0.36 21.34 0.71
C PHE A 174 -0.42 20.20 0.06
N GLU A 175 -1.15 19.40 0.85
CA GLU A 175 -1.91 18.27 0.29
C GLU A 175 -3.25 18.73 -0.29
N HIS A 176 -3.90 19.80 0.22
CA HIS A 176 -5.14 20.39 -0.35
C HIS A 176 -5.30 21.90 -0.08
N GLY A 177 -5.49 22.71 -1.14
CA GLY A 177 -5.85 24.14 -1.05
C GLY A 177 -4.66 25.08 -0.75
N GLU A 178 -4.53 26.17 -1.51
CA GLU A 178 -3.35 27.05 -1.49
C GLU A 178 -3.10 27.76 -0.15
N TYR A 179 -1.80 27.90 0.19
CA TYR A 179 -1.31 29.20 0.62
C TYR A 179 -0.06 29.57 -0.19
N ILE A 180 -0.21 30.51 -1.12
CA ILE A 180 0.88 31.16 -1.86
C ILE A 180 1.64 32.04 -0.86
N GLU A 181 2.93 31.78 -0.64
CA GLU A 181 3.82 32.75 -0.01
C GLU A 181 4.11 33.89 -1.01
N ALA A 182 3.91 35.13 -0.56
CA ALA A 182 4.30 36.34 -1.28
C ALA A 182 5.79 36.65 -1.11
#